data_AF-X1LBR2-F1
#
_entry.id   AF-X1LBR2-F1
#
_cell.length_a   1.000
_cell.length_b   1.000
_cell.length_c   1.000
_cell.angle_alpha   90.00
_cell.angle_beta   90.00
_cell.angle_gamma   90.00
#
_symmetry.space_group_name_H-M   'P 1'
#
loop_
_entity.id
_entity.type
_entity.pdbx_description
1 polymer ?
#
loop_
_entity_poly.entity_id
_entity_poly.type
_entity_poly.pdbx_seq_one_letter_code
_entity_poly.pdbx_strand_id
1 'polypeptide(L)'
;MKEHLNENKDRSIFRKNIGRALLNKDNDPFIEQWNKNNLTKKNEKALDSNSVEFIKQKEIKEKVKEIEKRVTKYIIDNISFVTFQIDDKDKRLELESKIISTVSCCDECKPFPNWLGLSSPKEKIRKSGLWLVNELCKTPLSESDLKELKNILENAGYNI
;
A
#
# COMPACT_ATOMS: atom_id res chain seq x y z
N MET A 1 6.14 6.85 -6.13
CA MET A 1 6.58 7.18 -4.75
C MET A 1 5.73 8.30 -4.11
N LYS A 2 5.64 9.52 -4.69
CA LYS A 2 4.89 10.66 -4.11
C LYS A 2 3.49 10.31 -3.57
N GLU A 3 2.75 9.46 -4.27
CA GLU A 3 1.39 9.03 -3.88
C GLU A 3 1.33 8.16 -2.62
N HIS A 4 2.44 7.59 -2.16
CA HIS A 4 2.50 6.75 -0.95
C HIS A 4 2.91 7.54 0.30
N LEU A 5 3.62 8.67 0.11
CA LEU A 5 3.97 9.57 1.21
C LEU A 5 2.85 10.55 1.56
N ASN A 6 2.04 10.93 0.57
CA ASN A 6 0.90 11.79 0.82
C ASN A 6 -0.25 11.00 1.47
N GLU A 7 -0.93 11.62 2.43
CA GLU A 7 -2.08 11.07 3.15
C GLU A 7 -3.30 10.90 2.25
N ASN A 8 -3.30 9.82 1.45
CA ASN A 8 -4.38 9.53 0.52
C ASN A 8 -4.47 8.03 0.16
N LYS A 9 -5.31 7.29 0.87
CA LYS A 9 -5.63 5.87 0.62
C LYS A 9 -6.23 5.63 -0.75
N ASP A 10 -6.95 6.59 -1.31
CA ASP A 10 -7.64 6.41 -2.59
C ASP A 10 -6.66 6.44 -3.77
N ARG A 11 -5.45 6.97 -3.56
CA ARG A 11 -4.34 6.97 -4.51
C ARG A 11 -3.27 5.93 -4.18
N SER A 12 -3.38 5.23 -3.06
CA SER A 12 -2.39 4.25 -2.63
C SER A 12 -3.04 3.00 -2.04
N ILE A 13 -3.01 1.90 -2.81
CA ILE A 13 -3.45 0.59 -2.32
C ILE A 13 -2.64 0.14 -1.09
N PHE A 14 -1.37 0.55 -1.04
CA PHE A 14 -0.47 0.31 0.07
C PHE A 14 -1.00 0.95 1.37
N ARG A 15 -1.26 2.26 1.37
CA ARG A 15 -1.86 2.98 2.50
C ARG A 15 -3.22 2.42 2.88
N LYS A 16 -4.05 2.09 1.87
CA LYS A 16 -5.36 1.49 2.08
C LYS A 16 -5.27 0.14 2.80
N ASN A 17 -4.29 -0.70 2.47
CA ASN A 17 -4.07 -1.99 3.12
C ASN A 17 -3.53 -1.84 4.55
N ILE A 18 -2.63 -0.89 4.81
CA ILE A 18 -2.18 -0.58 6.18
C ILE A 18 -3.36 -0.11 7.03
N GLY A 19 -4.18 0.81 6.52
CA GLY A 19 -5.38 1.28 7.22
C GLY A 19 -6.38 0.16 7.49
N ARG A 20 -6.57 -0.78 6.56
CA ARG A 20 -7.39 -1.99 6.79
C ARG A 20 -6.87 -2.82 7.95
N ALA A 21 -5.55 -3.03 8.03
CA ALA A 21 -4.96 -3.82 9.09
C ALA A 21 -5.07 -3.11 10.46
N LEU A 22 -4.89 -1.79 10.52
CA LEU A 22 -5.14 -0.99 11.72
C LEU A 22 -6.58 -1.15 12.21
N LEU A 23 -7.55 -0.90 11.33
CA LEU A 23 -8.97 -0.96 11.70
C LEU A 23 -9.41 -2.38 12.08
N ASN A 24 -8.94 -3.40 11.36
CA ASN A 24 -9.26 -4.79 11.68
C ASN A 24 -8.63 -5.23 13.02
N LYS A 25 -7.42 -4.77 13.33
CA LYS A 25 -6.78 -5.02 14.63
C LYS A 25 -7.58 -4.41 15.79
N ASP A 26 -8.13 -3.22 15.57
CA ASP A 26 -8.90 -2.50 16.58
C ASP A 26 -10.37 -2.97 16.67
N ASN A 27 -10.81 -3.87 15.78
CA ASN A 27 -12.23 -4.20 15.56
C ASN A 27 -13.09 -2.95 15.28
N ASP A 28 -12.52 -1.95 14.60
CA ASP A 28 -13.20 -0.70 14.28
C ASP A 28 -14.16 -0.92 13.08
N PRO A 29 -15.49 -0.75 13.27
CA PRO A 29 -16.48 -0.96 12.21
C PRO A 29 -16.30 0.01 11.03
N PHE A 30 -15.54 1.11 11.20
CA PHE A 30 -15.21 2.03 10.12
C PHE A 30 -14.44 1.38 8.96
N ILE A 31 -13.95 0.15 9.12
CA ILE A 31 -13.34 -0.63 8.04
C ILE A 31 -14.26 -0.76 6.81
N GLU A 32 -15.58 -0.83 7.00
CA GLU A 32 -16.56 -0.88 5.91
C GLU A 32 -16.55 0.41 5.09
N GLN A 33 -16.55 1.57 5.77
CA GLN A 33 -16.46 2.88 5.16
C GLN A 33 -15.09 3.04 4.50
N TRP A 34 -14.00 2.72 5.18
CA TRP A 34 -12.62 2.83 4.70
C TRP A 34 -12.40 2.13 3.35
N ASN A 35 -13.07 0.99 3.15
CA ASN A 35 -13.01 0.22 1.91
C ASN A 35 -13.60 0.94 0.69
N LYS A 36 -14.51 1.90 0.87
CA LYS A 36 -15.09 2.70 -0.21
C LYS A 36 -14.10 3.75 -0.72
N ASN A 37 -14.20 4.08 -2.01
CA ASN A 37 -13.38 5.11 -2.65
C ASN A 37 -14.11 6.46 -2.65
N ASN A 38 -13.36 7.56 -2.71
CA ASN A 38 -13.88 8.93 -2.88
C ASN A 38 -14.82 9.38 -1.75
N LEU A 39 -14.64 8.84 -0.54
CA LEU A 39 -15.47 9.17 0.64
C LEU A 39 -15.50 10.67 0.94
N THR A 40 -14.43 11.39 0.63
CA THR A 40 -14.25 12.80 0.97
C THR A 40 -14.60 13.76 -0.18
N LYS A 41 -14.98 13.23 -1.36
CA LYS A 41 -15.20 14.04 -2.59
C LYS A 41 -16.65 14.49 -2.81
N LYS A 42 -17.60 14.20 -1.92
CA LYS A 42 -18.93 14.80 -2.06
C LYS A 42 -18.81 16.32 -2.01
N ASN A 43 -19.48 17.00 -2.94
CA ASN A 43 -19.50 18.45 -3.04
C ASN A 43 -20.12 19.06 -1.77
N GLU A 44 -19.28 19.43 -0.80
CA GLU A 44 -19.70 20.14 0.41
C GLU A 44 -20.51 21.40 0.11
N LYS A 45 -20.22 22.05 -1.02
CA LYS A 45 -20.92 23.26 -1.50
C LYS A 45 -22.38 23.03 -1.90
N ALA A 46 -22.81 21.78 -2.08
CA ALA A 46 -24.18 21.44 -2.44
C ALA A 46 -25.04 21.04 -1.23
N LEU A 47 -24.46 20.95 -0.04
CA LEU A 47 -25.14 20.53 1.18
C LEU A 47 -25.34 21.73 2.10
N ASP A 48 -26.55 21.87 2.65
CA ASP A 48 -26.80 22.80 3.75
C ASP A 48 -25.91 22.41 4.94
N SER A 49 -25.21 23.40 5.51
CA SER A 49 -24.24 23.20 6.60
C SER A 49 -24.87 22.65 7.88
N ASN A 50 -26.19 22.80 8.05
CA ASN A 50 -26.93 22.24 9.18
C ASN A 50 -27.63 20.92 8.86
N SER A 51 -27.47 20.40 7.63
CA SER A 51 -28.05 19.11 7.28
C SER A 51 -27.34 17.95 7.99
N VAL A 52 -28.12 16.93 8.37
CA VAL A 52 -27.60 15.69 8.94
C VAL A 52 -26.56 15.04 8.02
N GLU A 53 -26.74 15.18 6.69
CA GLU A 53 -25.78 14.67 5.71
C GLU A 53 -24.43 15.41 5.78
N PHE A 54 -24.44 16.75 5.92
CA PHE A 54 -23.21 17.52 6.06
C PHE A 54 -22.42 17.14 7.32
N ILE A 55 -23.09 17.03 8.47
CA ILE A 55 -22.47 16.63 9.74
C ILE A 55 -21.82 15.24 9.61
N LYS A 56 -22.57 14.26 9.09
CA LYS A 56 -22.06 12.91 8.86
C LYS A 56 -20.88 12.87 7.90
N GLN A 57 -20.88 13.69 6.86
CA GLN A 57 -19.74 13.78 5.93
C GLN A 57 -18.50 14.37 6.61
N LYS A 58 -18.67 15.39 7.44
CA LYS A 58 -17.58 15.98 8.22
C LYS A 58 -16.96 14.97 9.19
N GLU A 59 -17.79 14.20 9.91
CA GLU A 59 -17.33 13.13 10.79
C GLU A 59 -16.54 12.04 10.05
N ILE A 60 -17.05 11.61 8.88
CA ILE A 60 -16.33 10.65 8.01
C ILE A 60 -14.97 11.21 7.58
N LYS A 61 -14.91 12.49 7.19
CA LYS A 61 -13.66 13.15 6.78
C LYS A 61 -12.64 13.20 7.91
N GLU A 62 -13.06 13.59 9.11
CA GLU A 62 -12.17 13.63 10.27
C GLU A 62 -11.69 12.22 10.65
N LYS A 63 -12.57 11.22 10.60
CA LYS A 63 -12.18 9.82 10.86
C LYS A 63 -11.18 9.29 9.83
N VAL A 64 -11.38 9.58 8.53
CA VAL A 64 -10.40 9.24 7.48
C VAL A 64 -9.05 9.91 7.76
N LYS A 65 -9.04 11.19 8.13
CA LYS A 65 -7.82 11.94 8.45
C LYS A 65 -7.09 11.38 9.67
N GLU A 66 -7.81 10.99 10.72
CA GLU A 66 -7.25 10.33 11.90
C GLU A 66 -6.54 9.03 11.53
N ILE A 67 -7.21 8.17 10.73
CA ILE A 67 -6.63 6.89 10.30
C ILE A 67 -5.44 7.10 9.36
N GLU A 68 -5.51 8.06 8.43
CA GLU A 68 -4.39 8.39 7.54
C GLU A 68 -3.13 8.82 8.31
N LYS A 69 -3.28 9.60 9.39
CA LYS A 69 -2.16 9.96 10.27
C LYS A 69 -1.54 8.72 10.93
N ARG A 70 -2.37 7.78 11.39
CA ARG A 70 -1.90 6.49 11.95
C ARG A 70 -1.15 5.67 10.89
N VAL A 71 -1.66 5.64 9.66
CA VAL A 71 -0.97 5.01 8.51
C VAL A 71 0.37 5.68 8.24
N THR A 72 0.42 7.02 8.21
CA THR A 72 1.67 7.78 8.01
C THR A 72 2.69 7.45 9.09
N LYS A 73 2.29 7.48 10.37
CA LYS A 73 3.16 7.11 11.49
C LYS A 73 3.70 5.70 11.33
N TYR A 74 2.85 4.72 11.00
CA TYR A 74 3.30 3.35 10.78
C TYR A 74 4.32 3.25 9.65
N ILE A 75 4.11 3.93 8.52
CA ILE A 75 5.04 3.93 7.39
C ILE A 75 6.40 4.52 7.81
N ILE A 76 6.39 5.68 8.46
CA ILE A 76 7.62 6.36 8.90
C ILE A 76 8.40 5.50 9.90
N ASP A 77 7.71 4.88 10.86
CA ASP A 77 8.36 4.15 11.96
C ASP A 77 8.87 2.76 11.54
N ASN A 78 8.32 2.14 10.48
CA ASN A 78 8.55 0.72 10.19
C ASN A 78 9.01 0.41 8.75
N ILE A 79 9.06 1.39 7.85
CA ILE A 79 9.23 1.13 6.41
C ILE A 79 10.29 2.04 5.81
N SER A 80 11.30 1.43 5.21
CA SER A 80 12.27 2.10 4.34
C SER A 80 11.90 1.89 2.87
N PHE A 81 12.31 2.82 2.01
CA PHE A 81 12.07 2.74 0.57
C PHE A 81 13.39 2.70 -0.19
N VAL A 82 13.44 1.86 -1.21
CA VAL A 82 14.46 1.90 -2.27
C VAL A 82 13.74 2.22 -3.57
N THR A 83 14.30 3.14 -4.35
CA THR A 83 13.75 3.54 -5.65
C THR A 83 14.87 3.60 -6.66
N PHE A 84 14.61 3.08 -7.85
CA PHE A 84 15.50 3.17 -9.00
C PHE A 84 14.65 3.49 -10.24
N GLN A 85 15.29 4.10 -11.23
CA GLN A 85 14.62 4.56 -12.44
C GLN A 85 14.68 3.50 -13.54
N ILE A 86 13.54 3.27 -14.19
CA ILE A 86 13.40 2.49 -15.41
C ILE A 86 12.43 3.26 -16.29
N ASP A 87 12.93 3.75 -17.42
CA ASP A 87 12.17 4.63 -18.32
C ASP A 87 11.14 3.86 -19.15
N ASP A 88 11.50 2.65 -19.57
CA ASP A 88 10.57 1.79 -20.31
C ASP A 88 9.46 1.27 -19.39
N LYS A 89 8.22 1.59 -19.75
CA LYS A 89 7.04 1.28 -18.94
C LYS A 89 6.80 -0.23 -18.84
N ASP A 90 6.92 -0.95 -19.95
CA ASP A 90 6.59 -2.37 -20.01
C ASP A 90 7.65 -3.17 -19.26
N LYS A 91 8.92 -2.80 -19.43
CA LYS A 91 10.02 -3.35 -18.66
C LYS A 91 9.88 -3.11 -17.16
N ARG A 92 9.48 -1.89 -16.78
CA ARG A 92 9.21 -1.56 -15.37
C ARG A 92 8.10 -2.42 -14.79
N LEU A 93 7.00 -2.63 -15.53
CA LEU A 93 5.88 -3.48 -15.08
C LEU A 93 6.28 -4.96 -15.00
N GLU A 94 7.07 -5.44 -15.96
CA GLU A 94 7.63 -6.80 -15.95
C GLU A 94 8.50 -7.03 -14.72
N LEU A 95 9.45 -6.13 -14.47
CA LEU A 95 10.34 -6.21 -13.31
C LEU A 95 9.58 -6.08 -11.99
N GLU A 96 8.59 -5.19 -11.90
CA GLU A 96 7.71 -5.08 -10.73
C GLU A 96 7.01 -6.42 -10.43
N SER A 97 6.42 -7.05 -11.45
CA SER A 97 5.74 -8.35 -11.30
C SER A 97 6.72 -9.45 -10.87
N LYS A 98 7.90 -9.52 -11.49
CA LYS A 98 8.92 -10.52 -11.16
C LYS A 98 9.51 -10.32 -9.77
N ILE A 99 9.79 -9.09 -9.34
CA ILE A 99 10.28 -8.78 -7.99
C ILE A 99 9.24 -9.19 -6.94
N ILE A 100 7.97 -8.82 -7.13
CA ILE A 100 6.88 -9.22 -6.23
C ILE A 100 6.76 -10.74 -6.17
N SER A 101 6.79 -11.42 -7.32
CA SER A 101 6.71 -12.88 -7.41
C SER A 101 7.86 -13.56 -6.69
N THR A 102 9.09 -13.04 -6.83
CA THR A 102 10.29 -13.59 -6.18
C THR A 102 10.16 -13.59 -4.66
N VAL A 103 9.74 -12.47 -4.07
CA VAL A 103 9.57 -12.39 -2.61
C VAL A 103 8.37 -13.20 -2.13
N SER A 104 7.26 -13.19 -2.88
CA SER A 104 6.03 -13.88 -2.47
C SER A 104 5.99 -15.38 -2.69
N CYS A 105 6.80 -15.94 -3.62
CA CYS A 105 7.00 -17.38 -3.77
C CYS A 105 8.10 -17.94 -2.86
N CYS A 106 8.83 -17.09 -2.13
CA CYS A 106 9.94 -17.54 -1.30
C CYS A 106 9.41 -18.29 -0.06
N ASP A 107 9.61 -19.61 -0.02
CA ASP A 107 9.10 -20.46 1.07
C ASP A 107 9.74 -20.15 2.42
N GLU A 108 10.96 -19.64 2.43
CA GLU A 108 11.69 -19.21 3.64
C GLU A 108 11.33 -17.79 4.07
N CYS A 109 10.82 -16.97 3.16
CA CYS A 109 10.46 -15.59 3.44
C CYS A 109 9.12 -15.54 4.18
N LYS A 110 9.18 -15.24 5.48
CA LYS A 110 8.00 -15.10 6.33
C LYS A 110 7.90 -13.69 6.90
N PRO A 111 6.68 -13.16 7.08
CA PRO A 111 6.49 -11.91 7.77
C PRO A 111 7.02 -12.02 9.21
N PHE A 112 7.58 -10.92 9.70
CA PHE A 112 7.97 -10.82 11.10
C PHE A 112 6.74 -11.07 12.01
N PRO A 113 6.87 -11.81 13.14
CA PRO A 113 5.71 -12.18 13.97
C PRO A 113 4.87 -11.00 14.49
N ASN A 114 5.46 -9.82 14.65
CA ASN A 114 4.76 -8.61 15.10
C ASN A 114 4.38 -7.66 13.96
N TRP A 115 4.51 -8.11 12.70
CA TRP A 115 4.13 -7.31 11.55
C TRP A 115 2.62 -7.03 11.55
N LEU A 116 2.25 -5.75 11.46
CA LEU A 116 0.84 -5.31 11.44
C LEU A 116 0.01 -6.00 10.35
N GLY A 117 0.64 -6.38 9.23
CA GLY A 117 -0.03 -7.06 8.12
C GLY A 117 -0.65 -8.41 8.50
N LEU A 118 -0.22 -9.05 9.60
CA LEU A 118 -0.87 -10.25 10.14
C LEU A 118 -2.29 -9.97 10.65
N SER A 119 -2.61 -8.73 11.02
CA SER A 119 -3.97 -8.29 11.35
C SER A 119 -4.79 -7.86 10.13
N SER A 120 -4.26 -7.98 8.91
CA SER A 120 -5.02 -7.62 7.70
C SER A 120 -6.26 -8.49 7.56
N PRO A 121 -7.42 -7.93 7.15
CA PRO A 121 -8.60 -8.73 6.81
C PRO A 121 -8.37 -9.57 5.54
N LYS A 122 -7.38 -9.22 4.71
CA LYS A 122 -7.06 -9.93 3.48
C LYS A 122 -6.07 -11.06 3.75
N GLU A 123 -6.53 -12.30 3.57
CA GLU A 123 -5.70 -13.49 3.74
C GLU A 123 -4.44 -13.49 2.88
N LYS A 124 -4.55 -13.05 1.62
CA LYS A 124 -3.39 -12.93 0.71
C LYS A 124 -2.27 -12.06 1.29
N ILE A 125 -2.60 -10.99 2.01
CA ILE A 125 -1.60 -10.11 2.66
C ILE A 125 -0.95 -10.82 3.84
N ARG A 126 -1.76 -11.49 4.68
CA ARG A 126 -1.24 -12.24 5.84
C ARG A 126 -0.27 -13.34 5.42
N LYS A 127 -0.62 -14.08 4.36
CA LYS A 127 0.17 -15.21 3.86
C LYS A 127 1.43 -14.78 3.11
N SER A 128 1.34 -13.75 2.27
CA SER A 128 2.47 -13.33 1.43
C SER A 128 3.52 -12.51 2.17
N GLY A 129 3.18 -11.92 3.32
CA GLY A 129 4.06 -10.95 3.97
C GLY A 129 4.17 -9.60 3.25
N LEU A 130 3.30 -9.35 2.25
CA LEU A 130 3.34 -8.15 1.42
C LEU A 130 2.06 -7.32 1.54
N TRP A 131 2.19 -6.00 1.47
CA TRP A 131 1.08 -5.04 1.53
C TRP A 131 0.26 -4.93 0.22
N LEU A 132 0.26 -5.97 -0.62
CA LEU A 132 -0.42 -6.03 -1.91
C LEU A 132 -0.99 -7.43 -2.16
N VAL A 133 -1.85 -7.56 -3.17
CA VAL A 133 -2.52 -8.83 -3.52
C VAL A 133 -2.41 -9.24 -4.98
N ASN A 134 -1.89 -8.36 -5.83
CA ASN A 134 -1.67 -8.61 -7.25
C ASN A 134 -0.25 -9.13 -7.45
N GLU A 135 0.02 -9.79 -8.58
CA GLU A 135 1.36 -10.29 -8.93
C GLU A 135 1.99 -11.28 -7.92
N LEU A 136 1.21 -11.76 -6.93
CA LEU A 136 1.69 -12.72 -5.95
C LEU A 136 1.93 -14.08 -6.60
N CYS A 137 3.14 -14.59 -6.37
CA CYS A 137 3.65 -15.88 -6.82
C CYS A 137 3.29 -16.25 -8.28
N LYS A 138 3.64 -15.36 -9.23
CA LYS A 138 3.62 -15.64 -10.67
C LYS A 138 5.00 -16.16 -11.12
N THR A 139 5.68 -15.43 -12.00
CA THR A 139 7.02 -15.77 -12.51
C THR A 139 8.07 -14.99 -11.72
N PRO A 140 8.93 -15.65 -10.92
CA PRO A 140 10.05 -15.00 -10.25
C PRO A 140 11.10 -14.45 -11.21
N LEU A 141 12.06 -13.68 -10.67
CA LEU A 141 13.27 -13.29 -11.38
C LEU A 141 14.12 -14.53 -11.69
N SER A 142 14.55 -14.65 -12.94
CA SER A 142 15.58 -15.59 -13.37
C SER A 142 16.99 -15.01 -13.13
N GLU A 143 18.02 -15.83 -13.29
CA GLU A 143 19.42 -15.37 -13.25
C GLU A 143 19.72 -14.29 -14.30
N SER A 144 19.13 -14.41 -15.49
CA SER A 144 19.26 -13.37 -16.53
C SER A 144 18.58 -12.06 -16.11
N ASP A 145 17.43 -12.13 -15.46
CA ASP A 145 16.73 -10.93 -14.97
C ASP A 145 17.54 -10.23 -13.87
N LEU A 146 18.18 -11.01 -12.99
CA LEU A 146 19.05 -10.47 -11.94
C LEU A 146 20.29 -9.78 -12.53
N LYS A 147 20.92 -10.38 -13.54
CA LYS A 147 22.07 -9.78 -14.22
C LYS A 147 21.67 -8.49 -14.95
N GLU A 148 20.51 -8.49 -15.60
CA GLU A 148 19.98 -7.29 -16.25
C GLU A 148 19.67 -6.19 -15.24
N LEU A 149 18.98 -6.52 -14.15
CA LEU A 149 18.67 -5.58 -13.08
C LEU A 149 19.95 -4.98 -12.48
N LYS A 150 20.98 -5.80 -12.24
CA LYS A 150 22.28 -5.32 -11.77
C LYS A 150 22.88 -4.30 -12.74
N ASN A 151 22.94 -4.63 -14.04
CA ASN A 151 23.46 -3.71 -15.06
C ASN A 151 22.68 -2.39 -15.11
N ILE A 152 21.34 -2.44 -15.01
CA ILE A 152 20.48 -1.24 -14.98
C ILE A 152 20.87 -0.34 -13.79
N LEU A 153 21.07 -0.94 -12.63
CA LEU A 153 21.38 -0.21 -11.41
C LEU A 153 22.81 0.39 -11.45
N GLU A 154 23.80 -0.36 -11.92
CA GLU A 154 25.17 0.14 -12.10
C GLU A 154 25.22 1.30 -13.09
N ASN A 155 24.52 1.17 -14.23
CA ASN A 155 24.45 2.23 -15.25
C ASN A 155 23.72 3.49 -14.74
N ALA A 156 22.81 3.34 -13.77
CA ALA A 156 22.12 4.45 -13.12
C ALA A 156 22.94 5.07 -11.97
N GLY A 157 24.19 4.62 -11.74
CA GLY A 157 25.09 5.18 -10.74
C GLY A 157 24.91 4.62 -9.33
N TYR A 158 24.19 3.52 -9.17
CA TYR A 158 24.11 2.80 -7.90
C TYR A 158 25.30 1.83 -7.78
N ASN A 159 26.10 1.95 -6.72
CA ASN A 159 27.18 1.00 -6.42
C ASN A 159 26.59 -0.22 -5.70
N ILE A 160 26.55 -1.39 -6.35
CA ILE A 160 25.93 -2.63 -5.85
C ILE A 160 26.86 -3.83 -5.99
#